data_AF-A0A8T8WLA0-F1
#
_entry.id   AF-A0A8T8WLA0-F1
#
_cell.length_a   1.000
_cell.length_b   1.000
_cell.length_c   1.000
_cell.angle_alpha   90.00
_cell.angle_beta   90.00
_cell.angle_gamma   90.00
#
_symmetry.space_group_name_H-M   'P 1'
#
loop_
_entity.id
_entity.type
_entity.pdbx_description
1 polymer ?
#
loop_
_entity_poly.entity_id
_entity_poly.type
_entity_poly.pdbx_seq_one_letter_code
_entity_poly.pdbx_strand_id
1 'polypeptide(L)'
;MSSADRYGKRLATAVYQAVTVDSSTETHEVTYRNLANIVNSLARWLDQCTPVTEEHSQTIGYLAASDVRHLAIVCAAVKSGTKVLLLSSRNTAAVHSHLLRAVNSSLLVYDEPFHDIAQTIAREGHIRTRALHRPCSNVSTTGASAKITPTMAPGRPPQTMPLRYELLPEPKVSHHSSHNQILHTTGSTGMPKPVTIPQSAIAAIDAQHLVSCVTGRQAQLEVVAEAATVFLGFPLCHVAGLGLGWFLLLAGRALLLPGPGKPVSRHMVRAILQLRPFDAALLPPSVVDDIAEDAQLFDELARCKYLMFGGGCIKPQTGKILAERRKKTIQAYQEEINALYEGSPAAVTGTEMCFDFSSKEAFASSLARFVANLTDTNHLNHEDDFFEAGMMSQQVEVLVTSLRRAIQSQPDCKLDNSLLNEDAVYSAASADKLASLLFDEVDGSQRTHSQGRIEILSAMLDNSPLPVARRLEETTSYYHFVNPHPAKWGPIAPSVIAELQRECRMTSLSDWVRRLEDHAARAANSGNQASSGVKLIGFYQSLQGPPLELETGHTQEVIHRLGSIPPVNEEWMRVWLEQWASH
;
A
#
# COMPACT_ATOMS: atom_id res chain seq x y z
N MET A 1 22.70 -11.57 10.68
CA MET A 1 23.30 -10.53 9.80
C MET A 1 24.75 -10.31 10.21
N SER A 2 25.67 -10.36 9.25
CA SER A 2 27.10 -10.15 9.47
C SER A 2 27.44 -8.67 9.74
N SER A 3 28.65 -8.39 10.25
CA SER A 3 29.18 -7.03 10.46
C SER A 3 29.19 -6.20 9.16
N ALA A 4 29.51 -6.84 8.03
CA ALA A 4 29.53 -6.22 6.71
C ALA A 4 28.12 -5.82 6.23
N ASP A 5 27.11 -6.66 6.48
CA ASP A 5 25.70 -6.35 6.11
C ASP A 5 25.16 -5.15 6.88
N ARG A 6 25.54 -4.98 8.17
CA ARG A 6 25.18 -3.79 8.95
C ARG A 6 25.86 -2.53 8.44
N TYR A 7 27.09 -2.63 7.94
CA TYR A 7 27.83 -1.49 7.40
C TYR A 7 27.32 -1.06 6.01
N GLY A 8 27.01 -2.02 5.13
CA GLY A 8 26.40 -1.76 3.82
C GLY A 8 25.04 -1.07 3.93
N LYS A 9 24.16 -1.55 4.82
CA LYS A 9 22.85 -0.91 5.06
C LYS A 9 22.95 0.51 5.60
N ARG A 10 24.02 0.87 6.32
CA ARG A 10 24.22 2.24 6.84
C ARG A 10 24.58 3.26 5.75
N LEU A 11 25.22 2.82 4.67
CA LEU A 11 25.62 3.69 3.56
C LEU A 11 24.59 3.73 2.44
N ALA A 12 23.64 2.80 2.41
CA ALA A 12 22.54 2.81 1.47
C ALA A 12 21.70 4.10 1.61
N THR A 13 21.17 4.58 0.49
CA THR A 13 20.23 5.69 0.45
C THR A 13 18.93 5.30 1.15
N ALA A 14 18.48 6.15 2.07
CA ALA A 14 17.17 6.03 2.71
C ALA A 14 16.14 6.91 1.98
N VAL A 15 16.52 8.15 1.66
CA VAL A 15 15.61 9.13 1.05
C VAL A 15 16.33 9.90 -0.05
N TYR A 16 15.69 10.03 -1.20
CA TYR A 16 15.94 11.08 -2.19
C TYR A 16 14.91 12.19 -1.98
N GLN A 17 15.36 13.35 -1.54
CA GLN A 17 14.50 14.51 -1.34
C GLN A 17 14.60 15.43 -2.57
N ALA A 18 13.49 15.67 -3.26
CA ALA A 18 13.48 16.73 -4.26
C ALA A 18 13.55 18.10 -3.58
N VAL A 19 14.50 18.94 -4.02
CA VAL A 19 14.76 20.29 -3.49
C VAL A 19 14.89 21.25 -4.67
N THR A 20 14.27 22.43 -4.56
CA THR A 20 14.43 23.50 -5.54
C THR A 20 15.41 24.54 -5.00
N VAL A 21 16.52 24.77 -5.72
CA VAL A 21 17.56 25.77 -5.41
C VAL A 21 17.74 26.63 -6.67
N ASP A 22 17.64 27.96 -6.52
CA ASP A 22 17.84 28.94 -7.60
C ASP A 22 17.10 28.61 -8.91
N SER A 23 15.83 28.22 -8.78
CA SER A 23 14.93 27.81 -9.88
C SER A 23 15.25 26.47 -10.55
N SER A 24 16.35 25.80 -10.18
CA SER A 24 16.63 24.42 -10.56
C SER A 24 16.09 23.47 -9.49
N THR A 25 15.53 22.33 -9.90
CA THR A 25 15.15 21.27 -8.95
C THR A 25 16.14 20.13 -9.07
N GLU A 26 16.63 19.63 -7.95
CA GLU A 26 17.57 18.51 -7.85
C GLU A 26 17.12 17.51 -6.79
N THR A 27 17.74 16.32 -6.77
CA THR A 27 17.50 15.32 -5.72
C THR A 27 18.68 15.30 -4.75
N HIS A 28 18.40 15.60 -3.48
CA HIS A 28 19.36 15.45 -2.39
C HIS A 28 19.28 14.05 -1.81
N GLU A 29 20.42 13.38 -1.72
CA GLU A 29 20.53 12.04 -1.17
C GLU A 29 20.72 12.07 0.35
N VAL A 30 19.90 11.30 1.07
CA VAL A 30 20.01 11.09 2.51
C VAL A 30 20.18 9.59 2.77
N THR A 31 21.37 9.19 3.21
CA THR A 31 21.65 7.79 3.60
C THR A 31 21.02 7.43 4.95
N TYR A 32 20.91 6.13 5.27
CA TYR A 32 20.49 5.68 6.60
C TYR A 32 21.38 6.25 7.72
N ARG A 33 22.69 6.39 7.48
CA ARG A 33 23.61 7.06 8.41
C ARG A 33 23.25 8.53 8.60
N ASN A 34 22.99 9.25 7.51
CA ASN A 34 22.58 10.65 7.60
C ASN A 34 21.26 10.77 8.38
N LEU A 35 20.27 9.94 8.07
CA LEU A 35 18.98 9.91 8.76
C LEU A 35 19.14 9.64 10.26
N ALA A 36 19.96 8.66 10.66
CA ALA A 36 20.23 8.38 12.07
C ALA A 36 20.89 9.58 12.79
N ASN A 37 21.83 10.27 12.14
CA ASN A 37 22.45 11.47 12.70
C ASN A 37 21.46 12.63 12.83
N ILE A 38 20.57 12.82 11.85
CA ILE A 38 19.46 13.79 11.91
C ILE A 38 18.56 13.47 13.11
N VAL A 39 18.16 12.21 13.28
CA VAL A 39 17.33 11.73 14.41
C VAL A 39 18.01 12.03 15.75
N ASN A 40 19.28 11.68 15.91
CA ASN A 40 20.00 11.89 17.17
C ASN A 40 20.17 13.38 17.50
N SER A 41 20.40 14.19 16.48
CA SER A 41 20.49 15.64 16.64
C SER A 41 19.14 16.23 17.04
N LEU A 42 18.05 15.79 16.38
CA LEU A 42 16.69 16.25 16.66
C LEU A 42 16.26 15.82 18.07
N ALA A 43 16.59 14.61 18.51
CA ALA A 43 16.23 14.12 19.83
C ALA A 43 16.81 15.01 20.94
N ARG A 44 18.10 15.35 20.87
CA ARG A 44 18.72 16.27 21.85
C ARG A 44 18.15 17.67 21.78
N TRP A 45 17.82 18.13 20.57
CA TRP A 45 17.18 19.43 20.41
C TRP A 45 15.77 19.44 21.01
N LEU A 46 15.00 18.37 20.84
CA LEU A 46 13.71 18.18 21.48
C LEU A 46 13.86 18.15 23.01
N ASP A 47 14.84 17.45 23.57
CA ASP A 47 15.12 17.46 25.02
C ASP A 47 15.34 18.89 25.55
N GLN A 48 16.06 19.74 24.79
CA GLN A 48 16.30 21.14 25.16
C GLN A 48 15.06 22.03 25.01
N CYS A 49 14.22 21.75 24.02
CA CYS A 49 12.96 22.45 23.78
C CYS A 49 11.90 22.07 24.81
N THR A 50 11.96 20.82 25.28
CA THR A 50 10.94 20.18 26.10
C THR A 50 11.54 19.51 27.34
N PRO A 51 12.18 20.26 28.25
CA PRO A 51 12.78 19.67 29.44
C PRO A 51 11.70 18.96 30.26
N VAL A 52 11.97 17.71 30.64
CA VAL A 52 11.08 16.87 31.43
C VAL A 52 10.88 17.53 32.80
N THR A 53 9.72 18.15 32.97
CA THR A 53 9.18 18.52 34.28
C THR A 53 8.24 17.42 34.72
N GLU A 54 8.33 16.98 35.98
CA GLU A 54 7.76 15.75 36.54
C GLU A 54 6.27 15.47 36.24
N GLU A 55 5.48 16.45 35.78
CA GLU A 55 4.03 16.31 35.65
C GLU A 55 3.47 16.17 34.22
N HIS A 56 4.22 16.45 33.13
CA HIS A 56 3.60 16.46 31.79
C HIS A 56 4.52 15.93 30.69
N SER A 57 4.14 14.79 30.08
CA SER A 57 4.61 14.38 28.75
C SER A 57 4.38 15.52 27.77
N GLN A 58 5.44 16.21 27.33
CA GLN A 58 5.31 17.40 26.49
C GLN A 58 4.98 16.99 25.05
N THR A 59 3.74 17.23 24.62
CA THR A 59 3.36 17.14 23.22
C THR A 59 3.82 18.40 22.49
N ILE A 60 4.41 18.24 21.31
CA ILE A 60 4.72 19.33 20.39
C ILE A 60 3.84 19.22 19.14
N GLY A 61 3.51 20.35 18.53
CA GLY A 61 3.02 20.36 17.15
C GLY A 61 4.17 20.53 16.17
N TYR A 62 4.09 19.85 15.03
CA TYR A 62 5.05 19.98 13.95
C TYR A 62 4.35 20.37 12.64
N LEU A 63 4.61 21.59 12.16
CA LEU A 63 4.03 22.15 10.94
C LEU A 63 5.12 22.37 9.89
N ALA A 64 5.23 21.45 8.93
CA ALA A 64 6.17 21.55 7.85
C ALA A 64 5.60 20.96 6.56
N ALA A 65 6.23 21.28 5.44
CA ALA A 65 5.98 20.57 4.19
C ALA A 65 6.61 19.17 4.24
N SER A 66 5.99 18.18 3.62
CA SER A 66 6.48 16.79 3.65
C SER A 66 7.91 16.68 3.11
N ASP A 67 8.79 16.19 3.98
CA ASP A 67 10.20 15.97 3.71
C ASP A 67 10.78 14.96 4.71
N VAL A 68 12.07 14.64 4.55
CA VAL A 68 12.79 13.70 5.43
C VAL A 68 12.71 14.04 6.93
N ARG A 69 12.48 15.31 7.31
CA ARG A 69 12.39 15.72 8.72
C ARG A 69 11.14 15.19 9.39
N HIS A 70 10.05 14.92 8.65
CA HIS A 70 8.84 14.29 9.21
C HIS A 70 9.13 12.88 9.74
N LEU A 71 9.91 12.10 9.00
CA LEU A 71 10.33 10.76 9.44
C LEU A 71 11.29 10.89 10.63
N ALA A 72 12.26 11.80 10.52
CA ALA A 72 13.26 11.95 11.57
C ALA A 72 12.69 12.46 12.90
N ILE A 73 11.74 13.40 12.88
CA ILE A 73 11.16 13.97 14.11
C ILE A 73 10.33 12.95 14.88
N VAL A 74 9.68 11.99 14.21
CA VAL A 74 8.96 10.89 14.86
C VAL A 74 9.92 9.98 15.61
N CYS A 75 11.03 9.56 14.99
CA CYS A 75 12.06 8.79 15.70
C CYS A 75 12.73 9.59 16.81
N ALA A 76 12.97 10.89 16.60
CA ALA A 76 13.54 11.76 17.61
C ALA A 76 12.63 11.87 18.84
N ALA A 77 11.32 12.02 18.62
CA ALA A 77 10.31 12.06 19.67
C ALA A 77 10.26 10.76 20.48
N VAL A 78 10.46 9.60 19.84
CA VAL A 78 10.61 8.31 20.55
C VAL A 78 11.85 8.32 21.45
N LYS A 79 12.99 8.83 20.95
CA LYS A 79 14.24 8.87 21.73
C LYS A 79 14.21 9.87 22.89
N SER A 80 13.53 11.00 22.72
CA SER A 80 13.39 12.04 23.76
C SER A 80 12.21 11.80 24.71
N GLY A 81 11.33 10.85 24.42
CA GLY A 81 10.08 10.65 25.17
C GLY A 81 9.02 11.72 24.90
N THR A 82 9.23 12.61 23.92
CA THR A 82 8.29 13.66 23.50
C THR A 82 7.15 13.05 22.66
N LYS A 83 5.97 13.66 22.64
CA LYS A 83 4.91 13.34 21.67
C LYS A 83 4.90 14.37 20.54
N VAL A 84 4.73 13.95 19.29
CA VAL A 84 4.66 14.84 18.13
C VAL A 84 3.31 14.73 17.42
N LEU A 85 2.60 15.85 17.32
CA LEU A 85 1.43 16.02 16.48
C LEU A 85 1.86 16.55 15.11
N LEU A 86 1.73 15.73 14.07
CA LEU A 86 2.04 16.15 12.69
C LEU A 86 0.86 16.92 12.13
N LEU A 87 1.09 18.19 11.78
CA LEU A 87 0.06 19.11 11.31
C LEU A 87 0.07 19.22 9.78
N SER A 88 -1.10 19.08 9.16
CA SER A 88 -1.28 19.30 7.73
C SER A 88 -0.99 20.75 7.34
N SER A 89 -0.08 20.94 6.39
CA SER A 89 0.27 22.24 5.79
C SER A 89 -0.89 22.95 5.08
N ARG A 90 -2.04 22.27 4.91
CA ARG A 90 -3.24 22.80 4.25
C ARG A 90 -4.25 23.40 5.22
N ASN A 91 -4.02 23.29 6.52
CA ASN A 91 -4.95 23.76 7.54
C ASN A 91 -4.76 25.26 7.81
N THR A 92 -5.80 25.89 8.37
CA THR A 92 -5.75 27.27 8.82
C THR A 92 -5.12 27.38 10.21
N ALA A 93 -4.68 28.59 10.60
CA ALA A 93 -4.18 28.87 11.95
C ALA A 93 -5.20 28.43 13.04
N ALA A 94 -6.49 28.72 12.86
CA ALA A 94 -7.53 28.32 13.81
C ALA A 94 -7.64 26.80 13.99
N VAL A 95 -7.49 26.02 12.91
CA VAL A 95 -7.48 24.56 12.97
C VAL A 95 -6.22 24.04 13.68
N HIS A 96 -5.07 24.66 13.44
CA HIS A 96 -3.83 24.32 14.17
C HIS A 96 -3.97 24.61 15.66
N SER A 97 -4.45 25.80 16.05
CA SER A 97 -4.68 26.16 17.45
C SER A 97 -5.65 25.20 18.13
N HIS A 98 -6.73 24.79 17.45
CA HIS A 98 -7.66 23.78 17.94
C HIS A 98 -6.97 22.44 18.22
N LEU A 99 -6.23 21.91 17.25
CA LEU A 99 -5.54 20.62 17.39
C LEU A 99 -4.45 20.66 18.48
N LEU A 100 -3.70 21.76 18.58
CA LEU A 100 -2.66 21.95 19.60
C LEU A 100 -3.25 21.96 21.01
N ARG A 101 -4.37 22.66 21.20
CA ARG A 101 -5.11 22.65 22.48
C ARG A 101 -5.65 21.26 22.81
N ALA A 102 -6.21 20.56 21.82
CA ALA A 102 -6.77 19.22 22.02
C ALA A 102 -5.74 18.19 22.51
N VAL A 103 -4.44 18.42 22.26
CA VAL A 103 -3.35 17.54 22.73
C VAL A 103 -2.50 18.18 23.84
N ASN A 104 -2.98 19.28 24.44
CA ASN A 104 -2.27 20.06 25.47
C ASN A 104 -0.83 20.44 25.07
N SER A 105 -0.61 20.75 23.79
CA SER A 105 0.68 21.21 23.29
C SER A 105 0.88 22.71 23.53
N SER A 106 2.00 23.07 24.15
CA SER A 106 2.42 24.46 24.37
C SER A 106 3.54 24.91 23.42
N LEU A 107 3.93 24.06 22.47
CA LEU A 107 5.02 24.33 21.54
C LEU A 107 4.65 23.90 20.12
N LEU A 108 4.73 24.84 19.19
CA LEU A 108 4.65 24.62 17.75
C LEU A 108 6.06 24.75 17.13
N VAL A 109 6.56 23.65 16.60
CA VAL A 109 7.74 23.61 15.74
C VAL A 109 7.28 23.74 14.30
N TYR A 110 7.89 24.65 13.53
CA TYR A 110 7.44 24.93 12.16
C TYR A 110 8.60 25.14 11.18
N ASP A 111 8.36 24.86 9.90
CA ASP A 111 9.29 25.17 8.80
C ASP A 111 9.08 26.61 8.29
N GLU A 112 10.13 27.23 7.74
CA GLU A 112 10.16 28.66 7.38
C GLU A 112 8.94 29.16 6.56
N PRO A 113 8.43 28.43 5.54
CA PRO A 113 7.24 28.87 4.78
C PRO A 113 5.97 29.04 5.62
N PHE A 114 5.93 28.50 6.83
CA PHE A 114 4.79 28.59 7.74
C PHE A 114 4.98 29.64 8.85
N HIS A 115 5.98 30.52 8.72
CA HIS A 115 6.26 31.57 9.70
C HIS A 115 5.03 32.41 10.04
N ASP A 116 4.30 32.92 9.05
CA ASP A 116 3.15 33.80 9.28
C ASP A 116 2.00 33.08 10.00
N ILE A 117 1.76 31.81 9.67
CA ILE A 117 0.78 30.97 10.36
C ILE A 117 1.23 30.74 11.81
N ALA A 118 2.51 30.43 12.04
CA ALA A 118 3.05 30.25 13.38
C ALA A 118 2.95 31.54 14.21
N GLN A 119 3.24 32.72 13.63
CA GLN A 119 3.10 34.00 14.33
C GLN A 119 1.64 34.31 14.68
N THR A 120 0.70 33.95 13.80
CA THR A 120 -0.73 34.10 14.08
C THR A 120 -1.13 33.26 15.30
N ILE A 121 -0.69 32.00 15.36
CA ILE A 121 -0.94 31.09 16.49
C ILE A 121 -0.27 31.60 17.77
N ALA A 122 0.96 32.12 17.67
CA ALA A 122 1.72 32.65 18.81
C ALA A 122 1.02 33.84 19.49
N ARG A 123 0.35 34.71 18.70
CA ARG A 123 -0.40 35.87 19.21
C ARG A 123 -1.59 35.47 20.09
N GLU A 124 -2.08 34.24 19.99
CA GLU A 124 -3.12 33.72 20.89
C GLU A 124 -2.60 33.50 22.33
N GLY A 125 -1.29 33.66 22.58
CA GLY A 125 -0.67 33.77 23.91
C GLY A 125 -0.33 32.46 24.62
N HIS A 126 -0.87 31.32 24.15
CA HIS A 126 -0.76 30.03 24.85
C HIS A 126 0.23 29.05 24.21
N ILE A 127 0.75 29.35 23.02
CA ILE A 127 1.56 28.43 22.21
C ILE A 127 2.86 29.13 21.84
N ARG A 128 3.99 28.62 22.35
CA ARG A 128 5.32 29.07 21.95
C ARG A 128 5.64 28.52 20.57
N THR A 129 6.41 29.25 19.77
CA THR A 129 6.80 28.81 18.44
C THR A 129 8.32 28.70 18.31
N ARG A 130 8.78 27.72 17.54
CA ARG A 130 10.20 27.56 17.18
C ARG A 130 10.34 27.17 15.72
N ALA A 131 11.17 27.92 14.99
CA ALA A 131 11.51 27.57 13.62
C ALA A 131 12.48 26.37 13.59
N LEU A 132 12.22 25.42 12.70
CA LEU A 132 13.15 24.38 12.31
C LEU A 132 13.61 24.66 10.88
N HIS A 133 14.78 25.27 10.75
CA HIS A 133 15.32 25.60 9.43
C HIS A 133 15.76 24.35 8.67
N ARG A 134 15.63 24.41 7.34
CA ARG A 134 16.27 23.44 6.45
C ARG A 134 17.79 23.62 6.50
N PRO A 135 18.58 22.56 6.31
CA PRO A 135 19.99 22.76 6.04
C PRO A 135 20.09 23.49 4.69
N CYS A 136 20.53 24.75 4.70
CA CYS A 136 20.84 25.46 3.47
C CYS A 136 21.94 24.69 2.74
N SER A 137 21.70 24.37 1.46
CA SER A 137 22.61 23.68 0.54
C SER A 137 23.83 24.50 0.12
N ASN A 138 24.36 25.36 0.98
CA ASN A 138 25.68 25.98 0.75
C ASN A 138 26.77 25.03 1.25
N VAL A 139 26.82 23.82 0.69
CA VAL A 139 27.98 22.95 0.76
C VAL A 139 28.58 22.92 -0.63
N SER A 140 29.56 23.80 -0.86
CA SER A 140 30.42 23.69 -2.03
C SER A 140 31.12 22.34 -1.95
N THR A 141 30.77 21.42 -2.84
CA THR A 141 31.44 20.12 -3.01
C THR A 141 32.82 20.35 -3.63
N THR A 142 33.77 20.80 -2.82
CA THR A 142 35.19 20.55 -3.04
C THR A 142 35.74 19.92 -1.76
N GLY A 143 36.57 18.90 -1.92
CA GLY A 143 36.85 17.91 -0.89
C GLY A 143 37.37 18.44 0.45
N ALA A 144 37.23 17.57 1.46
CA ALA A 144 37.66 17.70 2.85
C ALA A 144 36.76 18.54 3.79
N SER A 145 36.01 17.83 4.64
CA SER A 145 35.45 18.29 5.92
C SER A 145 34.73 19.65 5.90
N ALA A 146 33.50 19.70 5.36
CA ALA A 146 32.62 20.85 5.53
C ALA A 146 32.20 21.00 7.02
N LYS A 147 32.89 21.89 7.75
CA LYS A 147 32.46 22.37 9.07
C LYS A 147 31.39 23.45 8.87
N ILE A 148 30.16 23.17 9.27
CA ILE A 148 29.12 24.18 9.47
C ILE A 148 29.38 24.84 10.83
N THR A 149 30.00 26.01 10.85
CA THR A 149 30.08 26.87 12.04
C THR A 149 28.82 27.74 12.12
N PRO A 150 27.95 27.57 13.15
CA PRO A 150 26.94 28.57 13.44
C PRO A 150 27.64 29.81 14.02
N THR A 151 27.31 30.99 13.50
CA THR A 151 27.75 32.27 14.07
C THR A 151 27.18 32.38 15.49
N MET A 152 28.02 32.13 16.50
CA MET A 152 27.67 32.26 17.91
C MET A 152 27.68 33.74 18.29
N ALA A 153 26.51 34.32 18.60
CA ALA A 153 26.46 35.49 19.46
C ALA A 153 26.66 35.04 20.91
N PRO A 154 27.52 35.68 21.73
CA PRO A 154 27.76 35.24 23.11
C PRO A 154 26.48 35.36 23.94
N GLY A 155 26.04 34.27 24.58
CA GLY A 155 25.03 34.30 25.65
C GLY A 155 23.58 33.94 25.32
N ARG A 156 23.26 33.47 24.10
CA ARG A 156 21.93 32.88 23.78
C ARG A 156 22.07 31.41 23.35
N PRO A 157 21.21 30.48 23.83
CA PRO A 157 21.15 29.15 23.24
C PRO A 157 20.79 29.28 21.74
N PRO A 158 21.33 28.42 20.87
CA PRO A 158 21.07 28.49 19.44
C PRO A 158 19.56 28.40 19.19
N GLN A 159 18.99 29.46 18.60
CA GLN A 159 17.56 29.52 18.24
C GLN A 159 17.25 28.67 17.00
N THR A 160 18.28 28.19 16.31
CA THR A 160 18.21 27.43 15.08
C THR A 160 19.06 26.17 15.18
N MET A 161 18.55 25.04 14.71
CA MET A 161 19.26 23.77 14.73
C MET A 161 20.07 23.59 13.43
N PRO A 162 21.41 23.49 13.48
CA PRO A 162 22.18 23.01 12.35
C PRO A 162 22.06 21.48 12.28
N LEU A 163 21.45 20.95 11.23
CA LEU A 163 21.48 19.52 10.94
C LEU A 163 22.92 19.13 10.59
N ARG A 164 23.67 18.63 11.58
CA ARG A 164 25.03 18.15 11.39
C ARG A 164 24.99 16.68 10.96
N TYR A 165 25.71 16.36 9.89
CA TYR A 165 25.90 14.98 9.42
C TYR A 165 27.01 14.22 10.17
N GLU A 166 27.61 14.82 11.20
CA GLU A 166 28.64 14.19 12.03
C GLU A 166 28.06 13.04 12.86
N LEU A 167 28.86 11.97 13.04
CA LEU A 167 28.50 10.84 13.90
C LEU A 167 28.35 11.31 15.34
N LEU A 168 27.11 11.30 15.82
CA LEU A 168 26.73 11.79 17.12
C LEU A 168 26.36 10.61 18.04
N PRO A 169 26.88 10.53 19.28
CA PRO A 169 26.56 9.43 20.19
C PRO A 169 25.06 9.38 20.51
N GLU A 170 24.53 8.17 20.61
CA GLU A 170 23.12 7.91 20.92
C GLU A 170 22.71 8.58 22.24
N PRO A 171 21.57 9.32 22.27
CA PRO A 171 21.05 9.86 23.53
C PRO A 171 20.59 8.72 24.45
N LYS A 172 20.72 8.92 25.77
CA LYS A 172 20.16 7.98 26.76
C LYS A 172 18.64 8.09 26.72
N VAL A 173 17.95 7.01 26.32
CA VAL A 173 16.49 6.94 26.32
C VAL A 173 16.01 7.05 27.75
N SER A 174 15.39 8.17 28.11
CA SER A 174 14.93 8.45 29.47
C SER A 174 13.57 7.80 29.75
N HIS A 175 12.70 7.67 28.75
CA HIS A 175 11.34 7.15 28.92
C HIS A 175 10.82 6.40 27.69
N HIS A 176 10.34 5.17 27.88
CA HIS A 176 9.60 4.42 26.87
C HIS A 176 8.11 4.83 26.89
N SER A 177 7.78 5.99 26.34
CA SER A 177 6.38 6.22 25.95
C SER A 177 6.07 5.32 24.76
N SER A 178 4.95 4.60 24.80
CA SER A 178 4.47 3.77 23.68
C SER A 178 3.66 4.56 22.65
N HIS A 179 3.44 5.87 22.90
CA HIS A 179 2.51 6.72 22.17
C HIS A 179 3.13 8.10 21.88
N ASN A 180 4.03 8.18 20.88
CA ASN A 180 4.80 9.39 20.58
C ASN A 180 4.37 10.13 19.32
N GLN A 181 3.43 9.60 18.53
CA GLN A 181 3.03 10.18 17.26
C GLN A 181 1.52 10.36 17.21
N ILE A 182 1.11 11.55 16.79
CA ILE A 182 -0.29 11.96 16.71
C ILE A 182 -0.52 12.50 15.31
N LEU A 183 -1.54 11.97 14.64
CA LEU A 183 -2.05 12.47 13.37
C LEU A 183 -3.38 13.18 13.61
N HIS A 184 -4.03 13.69 12.58
CA HIS A 184 -5.38 14.23 12.73
C HIS A 184 -6.28 13.84 11.56
N THR A 185 -7.58 13.78 11.83
CA THR A 185 -8.60 13.59 10.78
C THR A 185 -8.72 14.82 9.88
N THR A 186 -9.32 14.70 8.71
CA THR A 186 -9.49 15.82 7.76
C THR A 186 -10.63 16.77 8.12
N GLY A 187 -11.51 16.40 9.06
CA GLY A 187 -12.61 17.25 9.53
C GLY A 187 -13.78 17.39 8.55
N SER A 188 -14.11 16.36 7.75
CA SER A 188 -15.23 16.45 6.79
C SER A 188 -16.60 16.78 7.42
N THR A 189 -16.78 16.44 8.70
CA THR A 189 -18.03 16.66 9.47
C THR A 189 -17.92 17.73 10.57
N GLY A 190 -16.76 18.39 10.73
CA GLY A 190 -16.49 19.36 11.79
C GLY A 190 -15.00 19.66 11.96
N MET A 191 -14.58 20.14 13.13
CA MET A 191 -13.15 20.36 13.38
C MET A 191 -12.37 19.03 13.37
N PRO A 192 -11.17 18.99 12.75
CA PRO A 192 -10.23 17.87 12.85
C PRO A 192 -9.98 17.43 14.28
N LYS A 193 -9.87 16.12 14.50
CA LYS A 193 -9.53 15.54 15.80
C LYS A 193 -8.15 14.89 15.77
N PRO A 194 -7.35 15.00 16.84
CA PRO A 194 -6.11 14.26 16.96
C PRO A 194 -6.38 12.76 17.08
N VAL A 195 -5.48 11.94 16.53
CA VAL A 195 -5.50 10.49 16.58
C VAL A 195 -4.11 10.03 16.99
N THR A 196 -4.01 9.44 18.18
CA THR A 196 -2.75 8.88 18.67
C THR A 196 -2.47 7.56 17.97
N ILE A 197 -1.29 7.42 17.40
CA ILE A 197 -0.86 6.18 16.74
C ILE A 197 0.20 5.52 17.64
N PRO A 198 -0.07 4.33 18.22
CA PRO A 198 0.89 3.65 19.07
C PRO A 198 2.06 3.11 18.24
N GLN A 199 3.23 2.94 18.86
CA GLN A 199 4.38 2.33 18.19
C GLN A 199 4.09 0.91 17.70
N SER A 200 3.23 0.17 18.42
CA SER A 200 2.76 -1.16 18.03
C SER A 200 2.02 -1.15 16.70
N ALA A 201 1.36 -0.04 16.30
CA ALA A 201 0.73 0.06 15.00
C ALA A 201 1.75 0.10 13.86
N ILE A 202 2.88 0.79 14.03
CA ILE A 202 3.99 0.75 13.05
C ILE A 202 4.62 -0.63 13.03
N ALA A 203 4.86 -1.24 14.20
CA ALA A 203 5.40 -2.60 14.28
C ALA A 203 4.47 -3.62 13.61
N ALA A 204 3.15 -3.44 13.70
CA ALA A 204 2.18 -4.29 13.01
C ALA A 204 2.22 -4.12 11.48
N ILE A 205 2.48 -2.91 10.98
CA ILE A 205 2.69 -2.68 9.54
C ILE A 205 3.96 -3.40 9.07
N ASP A 206 5.07 -3.29 9.83
CA ASP A 206 6.31 -4.02 9.52
C ASP A 206 6.08 -5.53 9.53
N ALA A 207 5.35 -6.04 10.53
CA ALA A 207 5.03 -7.46 10.70
C ALA A 207 4.14 -8.06 9.60
N GLN A 208 3.66 -7.29 8.63
CA GLN A 208 2.90 -7.82 7.50
C GLN A 208 3.67 -8.89 6.71
N HIS A 209 5.00 -8.82 6.71
CA HIS A 209 5.85 -9.85 6.09
C HIS A 209 5.67 -11.27 6.68
N LEU A 210 5.17 -11.36 7.93
CA LEU A 210 4.89 -12.63 8.57
C LEU A 210 3.67 -13.35 7.97
N VAL A 211 2.76 -12.60 7.33
CA VAL A 211 1.59 -13.20 6.65
C VAL A 211 2.06 -14.06 5.48
N SER A 212 2.99 -13.55 4.69
CA SER A 212 3.52 -14.25 3.51
C SER A 212 4.25 -15.54 3.85
N CYS A 213 4.90 -15.60 5.02
CA CYS A 213 5.50 -16.83 5.52
C CYS A 213 4.48 -17.95 5.77
N VAL A 214 3.24 -17.60 6.13
CA VAL A 214 2.18 -18.57 6.45
C VAL A 214 1.41 -18.99 5.21
N THR A 215 1.11 -18.04 4.32
CA THR A 215 0.26 -18.29 3.15
C THR A 215 1.05 -18.78 1.93
N GLY A 216 2.37 -18.61 1.92
CA GLY A 216 3.20 -18.82 0.73
C GLY A 216 2.97 -17.75 -0.36
N ARG A 217 2.22 -16.69 -0.07
CA ARG A 217 1.83 -15.62 -1.01
C ARG A 217 2.22 -14.27 -0.45
N GLN A 218 2.81 -13.41 -1.28
CA GLN A 218 3.25 -12.08 -0.85
C GLN A 218 2.09 -11.16 -0.50
N ALA A 219 2.19 -10.47 0.64
CA ALA A 219 1.31 -9.37 0.99
C ALA A 219 1.53 -8.17 0.05
N GLN A 220 0.48 -7.38 -0.17
CA GLN A 220 0.51 -6.25 -1.11
C GLN A 220 1.68 -5.26 -0.89
N LEU A 221 2.08 -5.03 0.37
CA LEU A 221 3.18 -4.12 0.67
C LEU A 221 4.54 -4.75 0.38
N GLU A 222 4.68 -6.07 0.49
CA GLU A 222 5.90 -6.78 0.08
C GLU A 222 6.13 -6.72 -1.42
N VAL A 223 5.07 -6.80 -2.21
CA VAL A 223 5.13 -6.63 -3.68
C VAL A 223 5.77 -5.28 -4.01
N VAL A 224 5.32 -4.18 -3.38
CA VAL A 224 5.96 -2.86 -3.59
C VAL A 224 7.34 -2.78 -2.96
N ALA A 225 7.64 -3.54 -1.92
CA ALA A 225 8.99 -3.64 -1.38
C ALA A 225 9.97 -4.34 -2.34
N GLU A 226 9.55 -4.88 -3.49
CA GLU A 226 10.49 -5.32 -4.53
C GLU A 226 11.08 -4.15 -5.34
N ALA A 227 10.46 -2.98 -5.28
CA ALA A 227 11.01 -1.75 -5.86
C ALA A 227 12.21 -1.25 -5.05
N ALA A 228 13.29 -0.85 -5.73
CA ALA A 228 14.46 -0.29 -5.07
C ALA A 228 14.23 1.17 -4.68
N THR A 229 13.61 1.95 -5.57
CA THR A 229 13.22 3.35 -5.34
C THR A 229 11.72 3.54 -5.50
N VAL A 230 11.06 4.09 -4.48
CA VAL A 230 9.60 4.29 -4.47
C VAL A 230 9.26 5.77 -4.35
N PHE A 231 8.54 6.32 -5.33
CA PHE A 231 7.96 7.66 -5.22
C PHE A 231 6.76 7.65 -4.27
N LEU A 232 6.90 8.33 -3.15
CA LEU A 232 5.85 8.44 -2.14
C LEU A 232 5.08 9.76 -2.33
N GLY A 233 3.94 9.68 -3.01
CA GLY A 233 3.10 10.84 -3.32
C GLY A 233 2.11 11.24 -2.21
N PHE A 234 2.09 10.52 -1.09
CA PHE A 234 1.22 10.83 0.04
C PHE A 234 1.89 11.78 1.04
N PRO A 235 1.17 12.76 1.61
CA PRO A 235 1.72 13.65 2.65
C PRO A 235 2.17 12.88 3.90
N LEU A 236 3.34 13.22 4.44
CA LEU A 236 3.90 12.58 5.64
C LEU A 236 3.20 13.00 6.94
N CYS A 237 2.32 14.00 6.91
CA CYS A 237 1.40 14.32 8.00
C CYS A 237 0.12 13.47 7.98
N HIS A 238 -0.01 12.52 7.04
CA HIS A 238 -1.14 11.61 6.89
C HIS A 238 -0.67 10.17 7.05
N VAL A 239 -1.56 9.29 7.54
CA VAL A 239 -1.21 7.88 7.85
C VAL A 239 -0.69 7.12 6.64
N ALA A 240 -1.25 7.39 5.45
CA ALA A 240 -0.78 6.78 4.20
C ALA A 240 0.68 7.18 3.87
N GLY A 241 1.07 8.44 4.07
CA GLY A 241 2.45 8.86 3.83
C GLY A 241 3.38 8.34 4.91
N LEU A 242 3.05 8.58 6.18
CA LEU A 242 3.91 8.21 7.29
C LEU A 242 4.07 6.69 7.43
N GLY A 243 2.97 5.94 7.41
CA GLY A 243 2.96 4.49 7.61
C GLY A 243 3.63 3.73 6.47
N LEU A 244 3.27 4.04 5.21
CA LEU A 244 3.90 3.40 4.04
C LEU A 244 5.37 3.83 3.91
N GLY A 245 5.70 5.08 4.24
CA GLY A 245 7.08 5.55 4.29
C GLY A 245 7.92 4.74 5.29
N TRP A 246 7.41 4.51 6.50
CA TRP A 246 8.10 3.68 7.49
C TRP A 246 8.26 2.23 7.06
N PHE A 247 7.20 1.62 6.54
CA PHE A 247 7.26 0.26 6.02
C PHE A 247 8.40 0.10 5.00
N LEU A 248 8.46 1.00 4.00
CA LEU A 248 9.46 0.93 2.94
C LEU A 248 10.88 1.18 3.45
N LEU A 249 11.07 2.08 4.40
CA LEU A 249 12.38 2.30 5.03
C LEU A 249 12.83 1.08 5.85
N LEU A 250 11.92 0.44 6.59
CA LEU A 250 12.24 -0.77 7.35
C LEU A 250 12.56 -1.95 6.41
N ALA A 251 11.88 -2.02 5.26
CA ALA A 251 12.20 -2.94 4.16
C ALA A 251 13.50 -2.60 3.42
N GLY A 252 14.17 -1.48 3.77
CA GLY A 252 15.45 -1.08 3.19
C GLY A 252 15.35 -0.42 1.81
N ARG A 253 14.19 0.16 1.47
CA ARG A 253 13.92 0.79 0.16
C ARG A 253 14.17 2.29 0.22
N ALA A 254 14.60 2.87 -0.90
CA ALA A 254 14.82 4.30 -1.00
C ALA A 254 13.50 5.02 -1.28
N LEU A 255 13.14 5.97 -0.44
CA LEU A 255 11.97 6.82 -0.66
C LEU A 255 12.34 8.01 -1.54
N LEU A 256 11.59 8.26 -2.60
CA LEU A 256 11.66 9.50 -3.36
C LEU A 256 10.51 10.41 -2.92
N LEU A 257 10.84 11.52 -2.25
CA LEU A 257 9.86 12.47 -1.72
C LEU A 257 9.70 13.68 -2.64
N PRO A 258 8.46 14.18 -2.82
CA PRO A 258 8.22 15.37 -3.62
C PRO A 258 8.84 16.62 -2.98
N GLY A 259 8.98 17.66 -3.80
CA GLY A 259 9.38 18.97 -3.32
C GLY A 259 8.36 19.54 -2.32
N PRO A 260 8.80 20.34 -1.34
CA PRO A 260 7.92 20.83 -0.29
C PRO A 260 6.85 21.81 -0.83
N GLY A 261 5.64 21.72 -0.26
CA GLY A 261 4.64 22.79 -0.31
C GLY A 261 3.63 22.74 -1.46
N LYS A 262 3.71 21.77 -2.36
CA LYS A 262 2.71 21.57 -3.43
C LYS A 262 2.03 20.21 -3.34
N PRO A 263 0.71 20.12 -3.55
CA PRO A 263 0.05 18.83 -3.73
C PRO A 263 0.67 18.06 -4.90
N VAL A 264 0.72 16.74 -4.76
CA VAL A 264 1.15 15.87 -5.85
C VAL A 264 0.13 15.93 -7.00
N SER A 265 0.65 16.02 -8.22
CA SER A 265 -0.12 16.07 -9.46
C SER A 265 0.62 15.30 -10.54
N ARG A 266 -0.04 15.00 -11.68
CA ARG A 266 0.64 14.36 -12.82
C ARG A 266 1.88 15.13 -13.31
N HIS A 267 1.86 16.47 -13.24
CA HIS A 267 3.00 17.30 -13.61
C HIS A 267 4.17 17.12 -12.65
N MET A 268 3.87 16.98 -11.36
CA MET A 268 4.89 16.67 -10.36
C MET A 268 5.44 15.26 -10.54
N VAL A 269 4.60 14.27 -10.84
CA VAL A 269 5.04 12.91 -11.14
C VAL A 269 6.03 12.91 -12.31
N ARG A 270 5.67 13.59 -13.42
CA ARG A 270 6.56 13.75 -14.57
C ARG A 270 7.88 14.46 -14.20
N ALA A 271 7.79 15.57 -13.47
CA ALA A 271 8.99 16.31 -13.05
C ALA A 271 9.91 15.45 -12.17
N ILE A 272 9.35 14.68 -11.22
CA ILE A 272 10.11 13.77 -10.37
C ILE A 272 10.72 12.63 -11.18
N LEU A 273 9.98 12.05 -12.13
CA LEU A 273 10.46 11.00 -13.01
C LEU A 273 11.66 11.47 -13.86
N GLN A 274 11.60 12.71 -14.37
CA GLN A 274 12.69 13.36 -15.10
C GLN A 274 13.91 13.67 -14.22
N LEU A 275 13.68 13.99 -12.94
CA LEU A 275 14.76 14.24 -11.98
C LEU A 275 15.46 12.95 -11.55
N ARG A 276 14.69 11.89 -11.34
CA ARG A 276 15.20 10.58 -10.92
C ARG A 276 14.21 9.48 -11.29
N PRO A 277 14.64 8.45 -12.04
CA PRO A 277 13.84 7.25 -12.27
C PRO A 277 13.46 6.57 -10.95
N PHE A 278 12.25 6.03 -10.87
CA PHE A 278 11.76 5.24 -9.74
C PHE A 278 11.04 3.99 -10.25
N ASP A 279 11.01 2.94 -9.42
CA ASP A 279 10.49 1.62 -9.79
C ASP A 279 9.03 1.44 -9.34
N ALA A 280 8.57 2.23 -8.38
CA ALA A 280 7.20 2.20 -7.91
C ALA A 280 6.71 3.61 -7.53
N ALA A 281 5.39 3.81 -7.60
CA ALA A 281 4.74 5.01 -7.12
C ALA A 281 3.51 4.70 -6.26
N LEU A 282 3.39 5.41 -5.14
CA LEU A 282 2.25 5.37 -4.22
C LEU A 282 1.51 6.71 -4.32
N LEU A 283 0.34 6.73 -4.97
CA LEU A 283 -0.34 7.97 -5.37
C LEU A 283 -1.81 8.06 -4.91
N PRO A 284 -2.34 9.27 -4.69
CA PRO A 284 -3.78 9.46 -4.53
C PRO A 284 -4.56 9.07 -5.81
N PRO A 285 -5.81 8.55 -5.69
CA PRO A 285 -6.62 8.13 -6.83
C PRO A 285 -6.80 9.21 -7.90
N SER A 286 -6.98 10.48 -7.49
CA SER A 286 -7.13 11.60 -8.42
C SER A 286 -5.90 11.80 -9.30
N VAL A 287 -4.69 11.54 -8.78
CA VAL A 287 -3.45 11.63 -9.56
C VAL A 287 -3.36 10.46 -10.54
N VAL A 288 -3.84 9.28 -10.16
CA VAL A 288 -3.90 8.11 -11.04
C VAL A 288 -4.90 8.33 -12.17
N ASP A 289 -6.06 8.93 -11.89
CA ASP A 289 -7.02 9.35 -12.93
C ASP A 289 -6.37 10.33 -13.92
N ASP A 290 -5.68 11.36 -13.41
CA ASP A 290 -4.98 12.35 -14.23
C ASP A 290 -3.87 11.74 -15.11
N ILE A 291 -3.18 10.70 -14.61
CA ILE A 291 -2.15 9.94 -15.35
C ILE A 291 -2.78 9.10 -16.46
N ALA A 292 -3.91 8.42 -16.20
CA ALA A 292 -4.55 7.59 -17.21
C ALA A 292 -5.08 8.41 -18.39
N GLU A 293 -5.42 9.67 -18.17
CA GLU A 293 -5.81 10.63 -19.22
C GLU A 293 -4.59 11.19 -19.99
N ASP A 294 -3.36 11.03 -19.49
CA ASP A 294 -2.11 11.50 -20.11
C ASP A 294 -1.34 10.32 -20.71
N ALA A 295 -1.62 10.03 -21.98
CA ALA A 295 -1.04 8.86 -22.65
C ALA A 295 0.49 8.86 -22.65
N GLN A 296 1.12 10.03 -22.79
CA GLN A 296 2.56 10.17 -22.83
C GLN A 296 3.18 9.90 -21.44
N LEU A 297 2.61 10.47 -20.37
CA LEU A 297 3.11 10.18 -19.01
C LEU A 297 2.98 8.69 -18.67
N PHE A 298 1.90 8.07 -19.11
CA PHE A 298 1.71 6.64 -18.89
C PHE A 298 2.83 5.82 -19.54
N ASP A 299 3.21 6.15 -20.78
CA ASP A 299 4.28 5.47 -21.49
C ASP A 299 5.65 5.76 -20.85
N GLU A 300 5.87 6.99 -20.36
CA GLU A 300 7.05 7.34 -19.56
C GLU A 300 7.14 6.50 -18.27
N LEU A 301 5.99 6.15 -17.68
CA LEU A 301 5.88 5.30 -16.50
C LEU A 301 5.89 3.79 -16.81
N ALA A 302 6.06 3.36 -18.06
CA ALA A 302 6.06 1.93 -18.41
C ALA A 302 7.16 1.12 -17.70
N ARG A 303 8.23 1.79 -17.26
CA ARG A 303 9.33 1.18 -16.46
C ARG A 303 9.01 1.05 -14.98
N CYS A 304 7.96 1.72 -14.50
CA CYS A 304 7.49 1.62 -13.13
C CYS A 304 6.81 0.26 -12.96
N LYS A 305 7.41 -0.62 -12.15
CA LYS A 305 6.90 -1.96 -11.87
C LYS A 305 5.53 -1.91 -11.17
N TYR A 306 5.37 -0.95 -10.26
CA TYR A 306 4.20 -0.87 -9.39
C TYR A 306 3.62 0.54 -9.32
N LEU A 307 2.34 0.66 -9.66
CA LEU A 307 1.54 1.85 -9.40
C LEU A 307 0.43 1.48 -8.41
N MET A 308 0.58 1.86 -7.14
CA MET A 308 -0.50 1.69 -6.15
C MET A 308 -1.19 3.02 -5.84
N PHE A 309 -2.46 2.91 -5.49
CA PHE A 309 -3.25 4.02 -4.99
C PHE A 309 -4.05 3.63 -3.75
N GLY A 310 -4.46 4.64 -2.98
CA GLY A 310 -5.21 4.42 -1.75
C GLY A 310 -5.88 5.68 -1.21
N GLY A 311 -6.90 5.49 -0.37
CA GLY A 311 -7.68 6.56 0.24
C GLY A 311 -8.99 6.90 -0.50
N GLY A 312 -9.25 6.29 -1.65
CA GLY A 312 -10.49 6.43 -2.42
C GLY A 312 -10.50 5.54 -3.66
N CYS A 313 -11.57 5.64 -4.45
CA CYS A 313 -11.71 4.91 -5.71
C CYS A 313 -11.15 5.72 -6.88
N ILE A 314 -10.56 5.03 -7.87
CA ILE A 314 -10.32 5.59 -9.20
C ILE A 314 -11.61 5.53 -10.04
N LYS A 315 -11.69 6.31 -11.12
CA LYS A 315 -12.82 6.21 -12.06
C LYS A 315 -12.84 4.81 -12.71
N PRO A 316 -14.02 4.21 -12.99
CA PRO A 316 -14.10 2.94 -13.72
C PRO A 316 -13.40 2.97 -15.09
N GLN A 317 -13.44 4.11 -15.78
CA GLN A 317 -12.75 4.31 -17.05
C GLN A 317 -11.23 4.27 -16.89
N THR A 318 -10.68 4.88 -15.82
CA THR A 318 -9.26 4.76 -15.46
C THR A 318 -8.88 3.30 -15.30
N GLY A 319 -9.67 2.51 -14.57
CA GLY A 319 -9.43 1.07 -14.41
C GLY A 319 -9.34 0.31 -15.74
N LYS A 320 -10.24 0.63 -16.69
CA LYS A 320 -10.20 0.03 -18.04
C LYS A 320 -8.93 0.43 -18.81
N ILE A 321 -8.58 1.71 -18.80
CA ILE A 321 -7.37 2.22 -19.47
C ILE A 321 -6.12 1.53 -18.90
N LEU A 322 -6.00 1.42 -17.57
CA LEU A 322 -4.88 0.75 -16.91
C LEU A 322 -4.79 -0.73 -17.32
N ALA A 323 -5.92 -1.45 -17.35
CA ALA A 323 -5.96 -2.86 -17.72
C ALA A 323 -5.58 -3.10 -19.20
N GLU A 324 -6.14 -2.32 -20.12
CA GLU A 324 -5.84 -2.42 -21.55
C GLU A 324 -4.38 -2.12 -21.86
N ARG A 325 -3.82 -1.08 -21.23
CA ARG A 325 -2.43 -0.69 -21.46
C ARG A 325 -1.45 -1.67 -20.82
N ARG A 326 -1.74 -2.20 -19.62
CA ARG A 326 -0.93 -3.27 -19.01
C ARG A 326 -0.82 -4.48 -19.93
N LYS A 327 -1.93 -4.89 -20.57
CA LYS A 327 -1.93 -5.99 -21.54
C LYS A 327 -1.00 -5.70 -22.73
N LYS A 328 -1.03 -4.48 -23.27
CA LYS A 328 -0.14 -4.05 -24.36
C LYS A 328 1.33 -4.03 -23.92
N THR A 329 1.64 -3.58 -22.71
CA THR A 329 3.01 -3.61 -22.16
C THR A 329 3.50 -5.05 -22.04
N ILE A 330 2.72 -5.97 -21.46
CA ILE A 330 3.11 -7.39 -21.37
C ILE A 330 3.38 -7.97 -22.76
N GLN A 331 2.52 -7.70 -23.73
CA GLN A 331 2.72 -8.14 -25.12
C GLN A 331 3.99 -7.55 -25.74
N ALA A 332 4.32 -6.28 -25.48
CA ALA A 332 5.50 -5.62 -26.03
C ALA A 332 6.82 -6.18 -25.48
N TYR A 333 6.84 -6.60 -24.21
CA TYR A 333 8.02 -7.16 -23.54
C TYR A 333 8.03 -8.71 -23.54
N GLN A 334 7.12 -9.36 -24.28
CA GLN A 334 6.91 -10.82 -24.20
C GLN A 334 8.17 -11.62 -24.57
N GLU A 335 8.93 -11.19 -25.57
CA GLU A 335 10.17 -11.86 -25.99
C GLU A 335 11.27 -11.77 -24.90
N GLU A 336 11.43 -10.62 -24.27
CA GLU A 336 12.41 -10.40 -23.19
C GLU A 336 12.00 -11.14 -21.91
N ILE A 337 10.69 -11.19 -21.62
CA ILE A 337 10.12 -12.00 -20.55
C ILE A 337 10.45 -13.48 -20.80
N ASN A 338 10.18 -13.99 -22.00
CA ASN A 338 10.49 -15.39 -22.36
C ASN A 338 11.99 -15.68 -22.21
N ALA A 339 12.87 -14.80 -22.68
CA ALA A 339 14.32 -14.96 -22.58
C ALA A 339 14.84 -14.97 -21.12
N LEU A 340 14.22 -14.22 -20.21
CA LEU A 340 14.54 -14.25 -18.78
C LEU A 340 14.19 -15.59 -18.13
N TYR A 341 13.14 -16.26 -18.60
CA TYR A 341 12.74 -17.58 -18.12
C TYR A 341 13.55 -18.71 -18.75
N GLU A 342 13.98 -18.57 -20.01
CA GLU A 342 14.89 -19.52 -20.70
C GLU A 342 16.26 -19.65 -20.00
N GLY A 343 16.68 -18.63 -19.23
CA GLY A 343 17.93 -18.63 -18.47
C GLY A 343 17.83 -19.18 -17.03
N SER A 344 16.64 -19.58 -16.56
CA SER A 344 16.47 -20.09 -15.20
C SER A 344 16.81 -21.60 -15.14
N PRO A 345 17.76 -22.06 -14.30
CA PRO A 345 18.21 -23.46 -14.27
C PRO A 345 17.21 -24.45 -13.61
N ALA A 346 15.93 -24.10 -13.53
CA ALA A 346 14.92 -24.94 -12.91
C ALA A 346 14.50 -26.10 -13.84
N ALA A 347 15.31 -27.16 -13.80
CA ALA A 347 14.94 -28.55 -14.06
C ALA A 347 14.52 -28.95 -15.48
N VAL A 348 15.50 -29.07 -16.39
CA VAL A 348 15.48 -30.13 -17.40
C VAL A 348 16.14 -31.37 -16.79
N THR A 349 15.37 -32.16 -16.03
CA THR A 349 15.77 -33.53 -15.70
C THR A 349 15.32 -34.47 -16.81
N GLY A 350 16.16 -34.65 -17.81
CA GLY A 350 16.54 -35.98 -18.31
C GLY A 350 15.50 -36.91 -18.98
N THR A 351 14.30 -36.48 -19.35
CA THR A 351 13.37 -37.33 -20.14
C THR A 351 13.07 -36.71 -21.51
N GLU A 352 13.97 -36.92 -22.48
CA GLU A 352 13.60 -36.80 -23.89
C GLU A 352 12.67 -37.96 -24.25
N MET A 353 11.36 -37.73 -24.14
CA MET A 353 10.38 -38.57 -24.83
C MET A 353 9.90 -37.83 -26.08
N CYS A 354 10.05 -38.47 -27.24
CA CYS A 354 9.55 -37.95 -28.50
C CYS A 354 8.02 -38.07 -28.58
N PHE A 355 7.37 -36.99 -28.99
CA PHE A 355 5.98 -37.00 -29.43
C PHE A 355 5.89 -37.58 -30.85
N ASP A 356 4.85 -38.38 -31.09
CA ASP A 356 4.58 -38.99 -32.38
C ASP A 356 3.47 -38.22 -33.08
N PHE A 357 3.80 -37.44 -34.10
CA PHE A 357 2.83 -36.62 -34.84
C PHE A 357 2.28 -37.31 -36.09
N SER A 358 2.49 -38.62 -36.27
CA SER A 358 2.10 -39.35 -37.49
C SER A 358 0.59 -39.50 -37.67
N SER A 359 -0.18 -39.52 -36.57
CA SER A 359 -1.64 -39.46 -36.56
C SER A 359 -2.14 -38.83 -35.25
N LYS A 360 -3.43 -38.44 -35.22
CA LYS A 360 -4.11 -37.94 -34.03
C LYS A 360 -4.01 -38.93 -32.87
N GLU A 361 -4.24 -40.22 -33.14
CA GLU A 361 -4.19 -41.31 -32.15
C GLU A 361 -2.75 -41.61 -31.68
N ALA A 362 -1.77 -41.58 -32.59
CA ALA A 362 -0.36 -41.77 -32.24
C ALA A 362 0.15 -40.62 -31.36
N PHE A 363 -0.30 -39.40 -31.66
CA PHE A 363 -0.02 -38.22 -30.86
C PHE A 363 -0.64 -38.32 -29.48
N ALA A 364 -1.94 -38.62 -29.38
CA ALA A 364 -2.63 -38.85 -28.10
C ALA A 364 -1.91 -39.93 -27.26
N SER A 365 -1.48 -41.03 -27.89
CA SER A 365 -0.74 -42.11 -27.22
C SER A 365 0.64 -41.68 -26.71
N SER A 366 1.35 -40.84 -27.45
CA SER A 366 2.66 -40.30 -27.02
C SER A 366 2.51 -39.23 -25.94
N LEU A 367 1.44 -38.43 -26.02
CA LEU A 367 1.09 -37.38 -25.07
C LEU A 367 0.66 -37.98 -23.72
N ALA A 368 -0.20 -38.99 -23.71
CA ALA A 368 -0.62 -39.69 -22.50
C ALA A 368 0.57 -40.31 -21.76
N ARG A 369 1.52 -40.92 -22.48
CA ARG A 369 2.78 -41.43 -21.90
C ARG A 369 3.66 -40.32 -21.33
N PHE A 370 3.72 -39.18 -22.01
CA PHE A 370 4.47 -38.02 -21.54
C PHE A 370 3.91 -37.47 -20.23
N VAL A 371 2.59 -37.28 -20.16
CA VAL A 371 1.92 -36.82 -18.95
C VAL A 371 2.05 -37.86 -17.83
N ALA A 372 1.89 -39.16 -18.12
CA ALA A 372 2.03 -40.21 -17.12
C ALA A 372 3.40 -40.18 -16.42
N ASN A 373 4.48 -39.99 -17.19
CA ASN A 373 5.83 -39.84 -16.63
C ASN A 373 6.04 -38.52 -15.90
N LEU A 374 5.40 -37.42 -16.34
CA LEU A 374 5.47 -36.16 -15.61
C LEU A 374 4.81 -36.25 -14.25
N THR A 375 3.69 -36.99 -14.14
CA THR A 375 2.88 -37.07 -12.92
C THR A 375 3.20 -38.28 -12.02
N ASP A 376 4.25 -39.04 -12.33
CA ASP A 376 4.60 -40.30 -11.65
C ASP A 376 3.42 -41.31 -11.59
N THR A 377 2.58 -41.32 -12.63
CA THR A 377 1.48 -42.28 -12.77
C THR A 377 1.88 -43.44 -13.68
N ASN A 378 1.62 -44.68 -13.25
CA ASN A 378 2.05 -45.89 -13.99
C ASN A 378 1.45 -46.00 -15.40
N HIS A 379 0.24 -45.45 -15.62
CA HIS A 379 -0.47 -45.45 -16.90
C HIS A 379 -1.56 -44.38 -16.87
N LEU A 380 -1.71 -43.64 -17.97
CA LEU A 380 -2.79 -42.68 -18.22
C LEU A 380 -3.54 -43.08 -19.51
N ASN A 381 -4.86 -43.25 -19.46
CA ASN A 381 -5.67 -43.46 -20.67
C ASN A 381 -5.84 -42.12 -21.43
N HIS A 382 -6.27 -42.18 -22.69
CA HIS A 382 -6.33 -40.99 -23.53
C HIS A 382 -7.38 -39.94 -23.10
N GLU A 383 -8.43 -40.39 -22.43
CA GLU A 383 -9.55 -39.55 -21.96
C GLU A 383 -9.40 -39.12 -20.50
N ASP A 384 -8.41 -39.66 -19.79
CA ASP A 384 -8.17 -39.33 -18.38
C ASP A 384 -7.75 -37.86 -18.26
N ASP A 385 -8.30 -37.18 -17.27
CA ASP A 385 -7.99 -35.78 -17.02
C ASP A 385 -6.59 -35.67 -16.41
N PHE A 386 -5.72 -34.86 -17.04
CA PHE A 386 -4.34 -34.69 -16.61
C PHE A 386 -4.24 -34.20 -15.16
N PHE A 387 -5.15 -33.33 -14.72
CA PHE A 387 -5.13 -32.74 -13.38
C PHE A 387 -5.67 -33.71 -12.32
N GLU A 388 -6.64 -34.54 -12.67
CA GLU A 388 -7.06 -35.66 -11.80
C GLU A 388 -5.92 -36.69 -11.62
N ALA A 389 -5.06 -36.83 -12.63
CA ALA A 389 -3.87 -37.67 -12.58
C ALA A 389 -2.66 -37.02 -11.87
N GLY A 390 -2.85 -35.86 -11.21
CA GLY A 390 -1.83 -35.23 -10.37
C GLY A 390 -0.94 -34.21 -11.09
N MET A 391 -1.29 -33.79 -12.31
CA MET A 391 -0.55 -32.74 -13.03
C MET A 391 -0.66 -31.38 -12.32
N MET A 392 0.49 -30.75 -12.07
CA MET A 392 0.66 -29.43 -11.47
C MET A 392 1.01 -28.38 -12.54
N SER A 393 0.82 -27.10 -12.23
CA SER A 393 1.04 -25.97 -13.16
C SER A 393 2.46 -25.93 -13.74
N GLN A 394 3.47 -26.24 -12.91
CA GLN A 394 4.87 -26.34 -13.38
C GLN A 394 5.06 -27.48 -14.40
N GLN A 395 4.30 -28.57 -14.31
CA GLN A 395 4.35 -29.67 -15.28
C GLN A 395 3.59 -29.32 -16.56
N VAL A 396 2.56 -28.46 -16.49
CA VAL A 396 1.88 -27.91 -17.68
C VAL A 396 2.87 -27.08 -18.50
N GLU A 397 3.67 -26.26 -17.84
CA GLU A 397 4.72 -25.47 -18.49
C GLU A 397 5.77 -26.38 -19.18
N VAL A 398 6.18 -27.47 -18.50
CA VAL A 398 7.08 -28.47 -19.09
C VAL A 398 6.45 -29.15 -20.30
N LEU A 399 5.16 -29.49 -20.25
CA LEU A 399 4.43 -30.09 -21.36
C LEU A 399 4.34 -29.14 -22.57
N VAL A 400 3.90 -27.90 -22.36
CA VAL A 400 3.75 -26.90 -23.44
C VAL A 400 5.10 -26.62 -24.09
N THR A 401 6.15 -26.44 -23.29
CA THR A 401 7.51 -26.18 -23.77
C THR A 401 8.05 -27.37 -24.56
N SER A 402 7.83 -28.59 -24.08
CA SER A 402 8.28 -29.82 -24.75
C SER A 402 7.55 -30.06 -26.07
N LEU A 403 6.24 -29.85 -26.10
CA LEU A 403 5.42 -29.96 -27.32
C LEU A 403 5.82 -28.92 -28.37
N ARG A 404 5.98 -27.65 -27.98
CA ARG A 404 6.43 -26.59 -28.90
C ARG A 404 7.79 -26.92 -29.50
N ARG A 405 8.74 -27.36 -28.66
CA ARG A 405 10.07 -27.78 -29.11
C ARG A 405 9.97 -28.96 -30.07
N ALA A 406 9.15 -29.95 -29.77
CA ALA A 406 8.99 -31.13 -30.62
C ALA A 406 8.38 -30.80 -31.99
N ILE A 407 7.34 -29.96 -32.04
CA ILE A 407 6.74 -29.47 -33.30
C ILE A 407 7.77 -28.68 -34.11
N GLN A 408 8.52 -27.77 -33.49
CA GLN A 408 9.55 -26.97 -34.17
C GLN A 408 10.75 -27.80 -34.66
N SER A 409 11.07 -28.89 -33.97
CA SER A 409 12.19 -29.77 -34.32
C SER A 409 11.90 -30.73 -35.49
N GLN A 410 10.63 -30.85 -35.91
CA GLN A 410 10.21 -31.72 -37.01
C GLN A 410 9.79 -30.89 -38.24
N PRO A 411 10.63 -30.79 -39.28
CA PRO A 411 10.36 -29.95 -40.45
C PRO A 411 9.08 -30.32 -41.22
N ASP A 412 8.64 -31.57 -41.12
CA ASP A 412 7.47 -32.11 -41.83
C ASP A 412 6.16 -31.98 -41.02
N CYS A 413 6.22 -31.49 -39.78
CA CYS A 413 5.05 -31.33 -38.91
C CYS A 413 4.24 -30.08 -39.31
N LYS A 414 2.99 -30.29 -39.76
CA LYS A 414 2.08 -29.23 -40.24
C LYS A 414 1.13 -28.68 -39.17
N LEU A 415 1.32 -29.05 -37.90
CA LEU A 415 0.41 -28.65 -36.82
C LEU A 415 0.63 -27.18 -36.47
N ASP A 416 -0.46 -26.41 -36.40
CA ASP A 416 -0.41 -25.03 -35.91
C ASP A 416 -0.16 -25.02 -34.39
N ASN A 417 0.95 -24.43 -33.98
CA ASN A 417 1.30 -24.25 -32.57
C ASN A 417 0.85 -22.90 -31.99
N SER A 418 0.18 -22.06 -32.78
CA SER A 418 -0.29 -20.73 -32.36
C SER A 418 -1.27 -20.79 -31.19
N LEU A 419 -2.06 -21.87 -31.12
CA LEU A 419 -3.03 -22.13 -30.06
C LEU A 419 -2.43 -22.87 -28.86
N LEU A 420 -1.22 -23.44 -28.99
CA LEU A 420 -0.62 -24.27 -27.95
C LEU A 420 -0.01 -23.38 -26.85
N ASN A 421 -0.79 -23.10 -25.81
CA ASN A 421 -0.38 -22.40 -24.59
C ASN A 421 -0.92 -23.14 -23.35
N GLU A 422 -0.66 -22.62 -22.16
CA GLU A 422 -1.17 -23.21 -20.90
C GLU A 422 -2.71 -23.31 -20.92
N ASP A 423 -3.41 -22.27 -21.39
CA ASP A 423 -4.88 -22.27 -21.49
C ASP A 423 -5.41 -23.41 -22.37
N ALA A 424 -4.68 -23.79 -23.43
CA ALA A 424 -5.04 -24.92 -24.28
C ALA A 424 -4.96 -26.24 -23.52
N VAL A 425 -3.94 -26.45 -22.68
CA VAL A 425 -3.84 -27.65 -21.83
C VAL A 425 -4.91 -27.65 -20.74
N TYR A 426 -5.19 -26.50 -20.12
CA TYR A 426 -6.25 -26.38 -19.11
C TYR A 426 -7.66 -26.60 -19.69
N SER A 427 -7.91 -26.17 -20.92
CA SER A 427 -9.21 -26.33 -21.59
C SER A 427 -9.38 -27.69 -22.27
N ALA A 428 -8.28 -28.30 -22.72
CA ALA A 428 -8.23 -29.61 -23.34
C ALA A 428 -7.41 -30.59 -22.48
N ALA A 429 -7.87 -30.78 -21.24
CA ALA A 429 -7.18 -31.50 -20.18
C ALA A 429 -7.09 -33.03 -20.34
N SER A 430 -7.16 -33.57 -21.56
CA SER A 430 -6.93 -35.00 -21.85
C SER A 430 -6.16 -35.16 -23.16
N ALA A 431 -5.56 -36.32 -23.38
CA ALA A 431 -4.74 -36.54 -24.56
C ALA A 431 -5.56 -36.47 -25.85
N ASP A 432 -6.78 -37.01 -25.85
CA ASP A 432 -7.67 -36.96 -27.01
C ASP A 432 -8.21 -35.54 -27.28
N LYS A 433 -8.52 -34.76 -26.24
CA LYS A 433 -8.97 -33.37 -26.40
C LYS A 433 -7.85 -32.48 -26.95
N LEU A 434 -6.64 -32.61 -26.42
CA LEU A 434 -5.51 -31.81 -26.88
C LEU A 434 -5.05 -32.24 -28.28
N ALA A 435 -5.12 -33.54 -28.59
CA ALA A 435 -4.89 -34.05 -29.95
C ALA A 435 -5.92 -33.50 -30.94
N SER A 436 -7.20 -33.45 -30.56
CA SER A 436 -8.26 -32.86 -31.39
C SER A 436 -8.03 -31.38 -31.65
N LEU A 437 -7.65 -30.63 -30.61
CA LEU A 437 -7.36 -29.20 -30.73
C LEU A 437 -6.22 -28.89 -31.72
N LEU A 438 -5.24 -29.79 -31.85
CA LEU A 438 -4.08 -29.61 -32.73
C LEU A 438 -4.27 -30.20 -34.13
N PHE A 439 -4.98 -31.33 -34.26
CA PHE A 439 -5.14 -32.04 -35.55
C PHE A 439 -6.40 -31.63 -36.32
N ASP A 440 -7.42 -31.05 -35.67
CA ASP A 440 -8.66 -30.65 -36.34
C ASP A 440 -8.54 -29.20 -36.86
N GLU A 441 -7.91 -28.97 -38.02
CA GLU A 441 -7.98 -27.69 -38.74
C GLU A 441 -8.57 -27.80 -40.17
N VAL A 442 -9.24 -26.72 -40.58
CA VAL A 442 -9.73 -26.33 -41.92
C VAL A 442 -11.19 -26.71 -42.27
N ASP A 443 -12.14 -25.89 -41.81
CA ASP A 443 -13.21 -25.42 -42.72
C ASP A 443 -13.50 -23.92 -42.48
N GLY A 444 -12.98 -23.09 -43.39
CA GLY A 444 -12.93 -21.63 -43.29
C GLY A 444 -14.24 -20.90 -43.61
N SER A 445 -15.41 -21.48 -43.36
CA SER A 445 -16.67 -20.97 -43.93
C SER A 445 -17.80 -20.58 -42.95
N GLN A 446 -17.64 -20.70 -41.63
CA GLN A 446 -18.70 -20.26 -40.68
C GLN A 446 -18.21 -19.46 -39.47
N ARG A 447 -17.50 -18.35 -39.69
CA ARG A 447 -17.39 -17.28 -38.68
C ARG A 447 -18.56 -16.29 -38.81
N THR A 448 -19.77 -16.71 -38.45
CA THR A 448 -20.89 -15.80 -38.18
C THR A 448 -20.85 -15.34 -36.72
N HIS A 449 -19.96 -14.38 -36.44
CA HIS A 449 -19.91 -13.65 -35.18
C HIS A 449 -21.05 -12.62 -35.12
N SER A 450 -22.18 -12.93 -34.46
CA SER A 450 -22.93 -11.92 -33.68
C SER A 450 -24.19 -12.43 -32.96
N GLN A 451 -24.77 -13.60 -33.28
CA GLN A 451 -26.07 -13.99 -32.68
C GLN A 451 -26.03 -15.06 -31.57
N GLY A 452 -24.98 -15.89 -31.46
CA GLY A 452 -24.92 -16.94 -30.42
C GLY A 452 -24.62 -16.46 -28.99
N ARG A 453 -24.05 -15.25 -28.80
CA ARG A 453 -23.60 -14.82 -27.46
C ARG A 453 -24.74 -14.45 -26.51
N ILE A 454 -25.88 -13.98 -27.02
CA ILE A 454 -26.99 -13.51 -26.18
C ILE A 454 -27.84 -14.70 -25.70
N GLU A 455 -28.10 -15.70 -26.55
CA GLU A 455 -28.86 -16.90 -26.17
C GLU A 455 -28.07 -17.80 -25.20
N ILE A 456 -26.75 -17.90 -25.36
CA ILE A 456 -25.88 -18.65 -24.43
C ILE A 456 -25.79 -17.93 -23.07
N LEU A 457 -25.72 -16.61 -23.03
CA LEU A 457 -25.74 -15.84 -21.77
C LEU A 457 -27.08 -15.96 -21.04
N SER A 458 -28.20 -16.02 -21.78
CA SER A 458 -29.54 -16.22 -21.21
C SER A 458 -29.73 -17.63 -20.68
N ALA A 459 -29.23 -18.66 -21.36
CA ALA A 459 -29.30 -20.04 -20.90
C ALA A 459 -28.38 -20.34 -19.71
N MET A 460 -27.26 -19.61 -19.57
CA MET A 460 -26.30 -19.75 -18.46
C MET A 460 -26.79 -19.16 -17.13
N LEU A 461 -27.78 -18.28 -17.14
CA LEU A 461 -28.28 -17.60 -15.94
C LEU A 461 -29.42 -18.36 -15.24
N ASP A 462 -30.11 -19.26 -15.94
CA ASP A 462 -31.41 -19.79 -15.48
C ASP A 462 -31.39 -21.21 -14.88
N ASN A 463 -30.28 -21.96 -14.87
CA ASN A 463 -30.23 -23.29 -14.23
C ASN A 463 -28.94 -23.54 -13.41
N SER A 464 -29.09 -23.72 -12.09
CA SER A 464 -28.04 -24.12 -11.12
C SER A 464 -27.44 -25.51 -11.39
N PRO A 465 -26.32 -25.90 -10.75
CA PRO A 465 -25.13 -25.15 -10.34
C PRO A 465 -23.95 -25.53 -11.26
N LEU A 466 -23.12 -24.56 -11.65
CA LEU A 466 -21.99 -24.78 -12.56
C LEU A 466 -20.98 -25.80 -11.99
N PRO A 467 -20.55 -26.82 -12.76
CA PRO A 467 -19.28 -27.49 -12.54
C PRO A 467 -18.18 -26.44 -12.69
N VAL A 468 -17.28 -26.41 -11.71
CA VAL A 468 -16.19 -25.44 -11.60
C VAL A 468 -15.26 -25.60 -12.80
N ALA A 469 -15.51 -24.87 -13.88
CA ALA A 469 -14.48 -24.51 -14.84
C ALA A 469 -13.45 -23.67 -14.07
N ARG A 470 -12.29 -24.26 -13.76
CA ARG A 470 -11.19 -23.54 -13.11
C ARG A 470 -10.82 -22.35 -13.98
N ARG A 471 -11.01 -21.16 -13.39
CA ARG A 471 -10.52 -19.88 -13.90
C ARG A 471 -9.04 -20.03 -14.23
N LEU A 472 -8.60 -19.42 -15.34
CA LEU A 472 -7.23 -18.91 -15.53
C LEU A 472 -6.60 -18.69 -14.16
N GLU A 473 -5.52 -19.41 -13.85
CA GLU A 473 -4.92 -19.39 -12.51
C GLU A 473 -4.88 -17.96 -12.00
N GLU A 474 -5.69 -17.69 -10.98
CA GLU A 474 -5.75 -16.37 -10.37
C GLU A 474 -4.39 -16.16 -9.69
N THR A 475 -3.45 -15.57 -10.42
CA THR A 475 -2.14 -15.11 -9.93
C THR A 475 -2.26 -14.17 -8.72
N THR A 476 -3.48 -13.72 -8.42
CA THR A 476 -3.84 -12.93 -7.25
C THR A 476 -5.13 -13.51 -6.64
N SER A 477 -5.04 -14.06 -5.43
CA SER A 477 -6.25 -14.41 -4.66
C SER A 477 -6.59 -13.29 -3.68
N TYR A 478 -7.88 -13.08 -3.49
CA TYR A 478 -8.41 -12.07 -2.59
C TYR A 478 -8.89 -12.76 -1.31
N TYR A 479 -8.46 -12.22 -0.17
CA TYR A 479 -8.83 -12.74 1.14
C TYR A 479 -9.58 -11.65 1.90
N HIS A 480 -10.82 -11.93 2.29
CA HIS A 480 -11.52 -11.05 3.23
C HIS A 480 -10.94 -11.27 4.64
N PHE A 481 -10.28 -10.25 5.16
CA PHE A 481 -9.68 -10.28 6.49
C PHE A 481 -10.58 -9.54 7.50
N VAL A 482 -11.76 -10.12 7.73
CA VAL A 482 -12.71 -9.67 8.76
C VAL A 482 -12.93 -10.76 9.79
N ASN A 483 -13.39 -10.40 11.00
CA ASN A 483 -13.71 -11.39 12.03
C ASN A 483 -14.83 -12.32 11.51
N PRO A 484 -14.61 -13.65 11.44
CA PRO A 484 -15.60 -14.58 10.90
C PRO A 484 -16.80 -14.80 11.82
N HIS A 485 -16.71 -14.36 13.08
CA HIS A 485 -17.75 -14.54 14.08
C HIS A 485 -18.40 -13.18 14.44
N PRO A 486 -19.59 -12.87 13.91
CA PRO A 486 -20.24 -11.58 14.14
C PRO A 486 -20.62 -11.40 15.61
N ALA A 487 -20.34 -10.22 16.16
CA ALA A 487 -20.71 -9.85 17.52
C ALA A 487 -22.01 -9.04 17.53
N LYS A 488 -22.83 -9.23 18.57
CA LYS A 488 -24.01 -8.38 18.82
C LYS A 488 -23.61 -7.14 19.61
N TRP A 489 -24.24 -6.02 19.32
CA TRP A 489 -24.00 -4.77 20.05
C TRP A 489 -24.46 -4.80 21.51
N GLY A 490 -25.48 -5.60 21.86
CA GLY A 490 -26.05 -5.66 23.21
C GLY A 490 -25.00 -5.84 24.33
N PRO A 491 -24.14 -6.87 24.26
CA PRO A 491 -23.06 -7.07 25.24
C PRO A 491 -21.95 -6.01 25.23
N ILE A 492 -21.74 -5.31 24.10
CA ILE A 492 -20.61 -4.37 23.93
C ILE A 492 -21.01 -2.93 24.29
N ALA A 493 -22.26 -2.56 24.01
CA ALA A 493 -22.77 -1.21 24.14
C ALA A 493 -22.62 -0.60 25.55
N PRO A 494 -22.80 -1.35 26.68
CA PRO A 494 -22.60 -0.78 28.01
C PRO A 494 -21.20 -0.19 28.22
N SER A 495 -20.15 -0.84 27.74
CA SER A 495 -18.78 -0.33 27.82
C SER A 495 -18.59 0.96 27.01
N VAL A 496 -19.18 1.02 25.82
CA VAL A 496 -19.16 2.23 24.98
C VAL A 496 -19.89 3.38 25.67
N ILE A 497 -21.07 3.12 26.27
CA ILE A 497 -21.87 4.13 26.98
C ILE A 497 -21.14 4.64 28.21
N ALA A 498 -20.50 3.75 28.98
CA ALA A 498 -19.71 4.12 30.15
C ALA A 498 -18.57 5.08 29.78
N GLU A 499 -17.84 4.78 28.69
CA GLU A 499 -16.71 5.59 28.24
C GLU A 499 -17.13 6.95 27.68
N LEU A 500 -18.30 7.04 27.03
CA LEU A 500 -18.81 8.28 26.48
C LEU A 500 -19.16 9.33 27.55
N GLN A 501 -19.21 8.95 28.85
CA GLN A 501 -19.56 9.81 29.99
C GLN A 501 -20.82 10.65 29.78
N ARG A 502 -21.80 10.11 29.04
CA ARG A 502 -23.03 10.80 28.65
C ARG A 502 -24.23 9.88 28.82
N GLU A 503 -25.38 10.48 29.05
CA GLU A 503 -26.65 9.76 28.97
C GLU A 503 -26.91 9.35 27.52
N CYS A 504 -26.64 8.08 27.23
CA CYS A 504 -26.91 7.46 25.95
C CYS A 504 -28.05 6.45 26.08
N ARG A 505 -29.06 6.58 25.21
CA ARG A 505 -30.15 5.61 25.11
C ARG A 505 -29.94 4.71 23.90
N MET A 506 -29.87 3.40 24.13
CA MET A 506 -29.88 2.42 23.05
C MET A 506 -31.22 2.44 22.33
N THR A 507 -31.18 2.42 21.00
CA THR A 507 -32.36 2.43 20.13
C THR A 507 -32.03 1.67 18.85
N SER A 508 -33.06 1.27 18.09
CA SER A 508 -32.87 0.71 16.75
C SER A 508 -32.26 1.74 15.79
N LEU A 509 -31.53 1.27 14.77
CA LEU A 509 -30.98 2.14 13.73
C LEU A 509 -32.09 2.90 12.99
N SER A 510 -33.21 2.24 12.70
CA SER A 510 -34.37 2.86 12.04
C SER A 510 -34.97 4.00 12.88
N ASP A 511 -35.18 3.79 14.18
CA ASP A 511 -35.64 4.85 15.07
C ASP A 511 -34.63 5.99 15.20
N TRP A 512 -33.33 5.68 15.21
CA TRP A 512 -32.29 6.69 15.29
C TRP A 512 -32.26 7.58 14.04
N VAL A 513 -32.33 6.98 12.84
CA VAL A 513 -32.38 7.72 11.57
C VAL A 513 -33.62 8.60 11.50
N ARG A 514 -34.80 8.08 11.86
CA ARG A 514 -36.03 8.87 11.90
C ARG A 514 -35.91 10.08 12.83
N ARG A 515 -35.35 9.90 14.02
CA ARG A 515 -35.11 11.02 14.97
C ARG A 515 -34.14 12.05 14.41
N LEU A 516 -33.13 11.61 13.66
CA LEU A 516 -32.15 12.48 13.04
C LEU A 516 -32.77 13.31 11.89
N GLU A 517 -33.66 12.71 11.10
CA GLU A 517 -34.46 13.40 10.08
C GLU A 517 -35.40 14.43 10.72
N ASP A 518 -36.12 14.06 11.78
CA ASP A 518 -36.97 14.97 12.56
C ASP A 518 -36.17 16.15 13.14
N HIS A 519 -34.92 15.91 13.55
CA HIS A 519 -34.02 16.95 14.01
C HIS A 519 -33.55 17.85 12.86
N ALA A 520 -33.20 17.28 11.70
CA ALA A 520 -32.81 18.03 10.52
C ALA A 520 -33.92 18.98 10.04
N ALA A 521 -35.16 18.49 9.99
CA ALA A 521 -36.33 19.29 9.62
C ALA A 521 -36.57 20.45 10.61
N ARG A 522 -36.45 20.20 11.92
CA ARG A 522 -36.58 21.25 12.94
C ARG A 522 -35.47 22.28 12.88
N ALA A 523 -34.23 21.86 12.63
CA ALA A 523 -33.09 22.77 12.48
C ALA A 523 -33.27 23.70 11.27
N ALA A 524 -33.71 23.14 10.13
CA ALA A 524 -34.01 23.91 8.93
C ALA A 524 -35.10 24.99 9.17
N ASN A 525 -36.15 24.64 9.93
CA ASN A 525 -37.25 25.57 10.22
C ASN A 525 -36.89 26.65 11.26
N SER A 526 -35.89 26.41 12.11
CA SER A 526 -35.50 27.34 13.19
C SER A 526 -34.28 28.20 12.85
N GLY A 527 -33.65 27.99 11.69
CA GLY A 527 -32.39 28.65 11.32
C GLY A 527 -31.19 28.23 12.17
N ASN A 528 -31.34 27.20 13.01
CA ASN A 528 -30.30 26.70 13.89
C ASN A 528 -29.31 25.81 13.13
N GLN A 529 -28.06 25.81 13.59
CA GLN A 529 -27.03 24.93 13.05
C GLN A 529 -27.39 23.46 13.34
N ALA A 530 -27.58 22.67 12.29
CA ALA A 530 -27.85 21.25 12.39
C ALA A 530 -26.65 20.49 12.99
N SER A 531 -26.93 19.43 13.75
CA SER A 531 -25.89 18.53 14.24
C SER A 531 -25.11 17.89 13.09
N SER A 532 -23.83 17.56 13.33
CA SER A 532 -22.94 16.98 12.31
C SER A 532 -23.48 15.67 11.72
N GLY A 533 -24.25 14.90 12.50
CA GLY A 533 -24.91 13.67 12.06
C GLY A 533 -25.88 13.88 10.90
N VAL A 534 -26.53 15.05 10.79
CA VAL A 534 -27.50 15.35 9.72
C VAL A 534 -26.89 15.24 8.33
N LYS A 535 -25.60 15.57 8.20
CA LYS A 535 -24.85 15.44 6.92
C LYS A 535 -24.70 14.00 6.45
N LEU A 536 -24.96 13.02 7.32
CA LEU A 536 -24.74 11.59 7.08
C LEU A 536 -26.06 10.80 7.03
N ILE A 537 -27.23 11.44 7.00
CA ILE A 537 -28.53 10.75 6.97
C ILE A 537 -28.59 9.71 5.84
N GLY A 538 -28.20 10.08 4.61
CA GLY A 538 -28.19 9.15 3.47
C GLY A 538 -27.30 7.92 3.68
N PHE A 539 -26.17 8.08 4.38
CA PHE A 539 -25.31 6.96 4.76
C PHE A 539 -25.98 6.05 5.81
N TYR A 540 -26.61 6.61 6.84
CA TYR A 540 -27.28 5.78 7.85
C TYR A 540 -28.53 5.09 7.30
N GLN A 541 -29.23 5.72 6.35
CA GLN A 541 -30.32 5.07 5.58
C GLN A 541 -29.78 3.88 4.80
N SER A 542 -28.61 3.99 4.14
CA SER A 542 -28.04 2.86 3.40
C SER A 542 -27.66 1.67 4.28
N LEU A 543 -27.48 1.87 5.60
CA LEU A 543 -27.20 0.80 6.57
C LEU A 543 -28.45 0.05 7.07
N GLN A 544 -29.67 0.50 6.74
CA GLN A 544 -30.90 -0.18 7.18
C GLN A 544 -31.22 -1.46 6.37
N GLY A 545 -30.48 -1.71 5.29
CA GLY A 545 -30.54 -2.97 4.55
C GLY A 545 -29.87 -4.14 5.28
N PRO A 546 -29.95 -5.36 4.72
CA PRO A 546 -29.17 -6.49 5.24
C PRO A 546 -27.69 -6.13 5.27
N PRO A 547 -26.95 -6.53 6.34
CA PRO A 547 -25.52 -6.25 6.41
C PRO A 547 -24.80 -6.93 5.25
N LEU A 548 -23.78 -6.27 4.72
CA LEU A 548 -22.86 -6.90 3.79
C LEU A 548 -22.05 -7.95 4.57
N GLU A 549 -22.30 -9.22 4.30
CA GLU A 549 -21.50 -10.32 4.85
C GLU A 549 -20.36 -10.65 3.89
N LEU A 550 -19.12 -10.44 4.34
CA LEU A 550 -17.95 -10.83 3.59
C LEU A 550 -17.65 -12.30 3.88
N GLU A 551 -17.65 -13.12 2.83
CA GLU A 551 -17.33 -14.55 2.93
C GLU A 551 -15.86 -14.73 3.33
N THR A 552 -15.61 -15.55 4.37
CA THR A 552 -14.27 -15.74 4.96
C THR A 552 -13.81 -17.20 4.92
N GLY A 553 -14.58 -18.11 4.30
CA GLY A 553 -14.25 -19.54 4.29
C GLY A 553 -12.88 -19.79 3.70
N HIS A 554 -12.61 -19.20 2.53
CA HIS A 554 -11.30 -19.29 1.88
C HIS A 554 -10.16 -18.71 2.74
N THR A 555 -10.37 -17.57 3.43
CA THR A 555 -9.36 -17.00 4.34
C THR A 555 -9.08 -17.91 5.53
N GLN A 556 -10.10 -18.59 6.08
CA GLN A 556 -9.96 -19.49 7.23
C GLN A 556 -9.26 -20.81 6.86
N GLU A 557 -9.40 -21.27 5.62
CA GLU A 557 -8.66 -22.43 5.09
C GLU A 557 -7.16 -22.14 5.00
N VAL A 558 -6.78 -20.92 4.61
CA VAL A 558 -5.36 -20.52 4.49
C VAL A 558 -4.78 -20.03 5.81
N ILE A 559 -5.58 -19.34 6.62
CA ILE A 559 -5.18 -18.73 7.89
C ILE A 559 -6.05 -19.34 8.99
N HIS A 560 -5.75 -20.59 9.38
CA HIS A 560 -6.52 -21.35 10.37
C HIS A 560 -6.73 -20.60 11.70
N ARG A 561 -5.77 -19.76 12.10
CA ARG A 561 -5.91 -18.94 13.32
C ARG A 561 -7.11 -17.98 13.24
N LEU A 562 -7.48 -17.48 12.05
CA LEU A 562 -8.61 -16.57 11.88
C LEU A 562 -9.92 -17.21 12.34
N GLY A 563 -10.13 -18.50 12.02
CA GLY A 563 -11.33 -19.24 12.45
C GLY A 563 -11.43 -19.43 13.96
N SER A 564 -10.30 -19.38 14.68
CA SER A 564 -10.24 -19.52 16.15
C SER A 564 -10.45 -18.21 16.91
N ILE A 565 -10.46 -17.06 16.23
CA ILE A 565 -10.61 -15.74 16.86
C ILE A 565 -12.04 -15.62 17.39
N PRO A 566 -12.28 -15.27 18.67
CA PRO A 566 -13.63 -15.10 19.18
C PRO A 566 -14.32 -13.88 18.53
N PRO A 567 -15.67 -13.77 18.60
CA PRO A 567 -16.36 -12.55 18.27
C PRO A 567 -15.75 -11.35 19.01
N VAL A 568 -15.81 -10.16 18.40
CA VAL A 568 -15.44 -8.91 19.08
C VAL A 568 -16.18 -8.83 20.41
N ASN A 569 -15.42 -8.64 21.49
CA ASN A 569 -15.95 -8.65 22.85
C ASN A 569 -15.77 -7.29 23.53
N GLU A 570 -16.29 -7.19 24.75
CA GLU A 570 -16.26 -5.96 25.54
C GLU A 570 -14.83 -5.49 25.84
N GLU A 571 -13.92 -6.41 26.16
CA GLU A 571 -12.52 -6.11 26.45
C GLU A 571 -11.82 -5.46 25.26
N TRP A 572 -11.98 -6.02 24.06
CA TRP A 572 -11.40 -5.47 22.84
C TRP A 572 -11.99 -4.11 22.50
N MET A 573 -13.29 -3.93 22.72
CA MET A 573 -13.93 -2.62 22.54
C MET A 573 -13.37 -1.59 23.52
N ARG A 574 -13.11 -1.97 24.78
CA ARG A 574 -12.49 -1.08 25.78
C ARG A 574 -11.09 -0.66 25.35
N VAL A 575 -10.25 -1.60 24.91
CA VAL A 575 -8.91 -1.28 24.38
C VAL A 575 -9.00 -0.36 23.16
N TRP A 576 -9.96 -0.63 22.26
CA TRP A 576 -10.19 0.24 21.11
C TRP A 576 -10.63 1.64 21.55
N LEU A 577 -11.53 1.76 22.53
CA LEU A 577 -11.94 3.05 23.07
C LEU A 577 -10.78 3.77 23.77
N GLU A 578 -9.97 3.11 24.57
CA GLU A 578 -8.78 3.73 25.18
C GLU A 578 -7.80 4.29 24.14
N GLN A 579 -7.72 3.66 22.96
CA GLN A 579 -6.86 4.12 21.87
C GLN A 579 -7.49 5.24 21.03
N TRP A 580 -8.81 5.21 20.83
CA TRP A 580 -9.51 6.04 19.82
C TRP A 580 -10.49 7.05 20.41
N ALA A 581 -11.02 6.82 21.59
CA ALA A 581 -11.81 7.79 22.33
C ALA A 581 -10.86 8.90 22.79
N SER A 582 -10.89 9.99 22.04
CA SER A 582 -10.21 11.24 22.38
C SER A 582 -10.56 11.63 23.82
N HIS A 583 -9.55 11.71 24.71
CA HIS A 583 -9.64 12.50 25.94
C HIS A 583 -9.82 13.98 25.61
#